data_AF-A0A7S1W114-F1
#
_entry.id   AF-A0A7S1W114-F1
#
_cell.length_a   1.000
_cell.length_b   1.000
_cell.length_c   1.000
_cell.angle_alpha   90.00
_cell.angle_beta   90.00
_cell.angle_gamma   90.00
#
_symmetry.space_group_name_H-M   'P 1'
#
loop_
_entity.id
_entity.type
_entity.pdbx_description
1 polymer ?
#
loop_
_entity_poly.entity_id
_entity_poly.type
_entity_poly.pdbx_seq_one_letter_code
_entity_poly.pdbx_strand_id
1 'polypeptide(L)'
;QARYLARIEADRGPFSEHLASLRGQPVAKAFPNLGGDSLLVAPAEAARDVQAYAHIGNFFRRAPPAQQDALWRELGSTLQRRLESLGAEENVWVSTEGSGVYWLHVRLDPGWAVPRERRGRGR
;
A
#
# COMPACT_ATOMS: atom_id res chain seq x y z
N GLN A 1 -4.63 -5.26 18.95
CA GLN A 1 -4.69 -4.11 18.00
C GLN A 1 -4.17 -2.87 18.73
N ALA A 2 -3.42 -1.97 18.09
CA ALA A 2 -2.95 -0.75 18.74
C ALA A 2 -4.14 0.17 19.09
N ARG A 3 -4.18 0.71 20.33
CA ARG A 3 -5.32 1.46 20.88
C ARG A 3 -5.70 2.70 20.06
N TYR A 4 -4.74 3.35 19.40
CA TYR A 4 -4.99 4.57 18.64
C TYR A 4 -5.78 4.33 17.35
N LEU A 5 -5.63 3.15 16.73
CA LEU A 5 -6.33 2.79 15.48
C LEU A 5 -7.85 2.56 15.69
N ALA A 6 -8.29 2.28 16.92
CA ALA A 6 -9.69 1.96 17.21
C ALA A 6 -10.66 3.14 17.02
N ARG A 7 -10.14 4.37 16.97
CA ARG A 7 -10.92 5.62 16.85
C ARG A 7 -10.67 6.35 15.54
N ILE A 8 -9.92 5.74 14.61
CA ILE A 8 -9.61 6.38 13.34
C ILE A 8 -10.81 6.30 12.42
N GLU A 9 -11.14 7.44 11.81
CA GLU A 9 -12.14 7.54 10.75
C GLU A 9 -11.47 7.53 9.39
N ALA A 10 -12.05 6.78 8.46
CA ALA A 10 -11.58 6.76 7.08
C ALA A 10 -11.67 8.14 6.41
N ASP A 11 -10.57 8.60 5.83
CA ASP A 11 -10.47 9.88 5.11
C ASP A 11 -10.22 9.65 3.62
N ARG A 12 -11.13 10.15 2.78
CA ARG A 12 -11.06 10.05 1.31
C ARG A 12 -10.14 11.08 0.68
N GLY A 13 -9.87 12.20 1.37
CA GLY A 13 -9.20 13.37 0.83
C GLY A 13 -7.85 13.04 0.17
N PRO A 14 -6.91 12.39 0.89
CA PRO A 14 -5.54 12.19 0.43
C PRO A 14 -5.40 11.45 -0.91
N PHE A 15 -6.32 10.56 -1.26
CA PHE A 15 -6.25 9.76 -2.49
C PHE A 15 -7.42 9.99 -3.45
N SER A 16 -8.19 11.06 -3.23
CA SER A 16 -9.40 11.35 -4.02
C SER A 16 -9.11 11.47 -5.52
N GLU A 17 -8.03 12.15 -5.91
CA GLU A 17 -7.60 12.30 -7.30
C GLU A 17 -7.33 10.95 -7.99
N HIS A 18 -6.90 9.94 -7.24
CA HIS A 18 -6.56 8.63 -7.78
C HIS A 18 -7.74 7.65 -7.77
N LEU A 19 -8.61 7.73 -6.76
CA LEU A 19 -9.62 6.71 -6.44
C LEU A 19 -11.07 7.14 -6.68
N ALA A 20 -11.39 8.44 -6.76
CA ALA A 20 -12.78 8.90 -6.83
C ALA A 20 -13.55 8.36 -8.04
N SER A 21 -12.90 8.26 -9.21
CA SER A 21 -13.50 7.70 -10.43
C SER A 21 -13.74 6.19 -10.37
N LEU A 22 -13.13 5.50 -9.38
CA LEU A 22 -13.26 4.06 -9.18
C LEU A 22 -14.26 3.72 -8.07
N ARG A 23 -14.94 4.71 -7.47
CA ARG A 23 -15.95 4.45 -6.43
C ARG A 23 -17.04 3.51 -6.96
N GLY A 24 -17.43 2.55 -6.13
CA GLY A 24 -18.37 1.49 -6.45
C GLY A 24 -17.74 0.28 -7.15
N GLN A 25 -16.46 0.36 -7.55
CA GLN A 25 -15.75 -0.74 -8.20
C GLN A 25 -14.85 -1.46 -7.19
N PRO A 26 -14.93 -2.80 -7.07
CA PRO A 26 -14.14 -3.58 -6.12
C PRO A 26 -12.70 -3.78 -6.61
N VAL A 27 -12.01 -2.67 -6.87
CA VAL A 27 -10.64 -2.64 -7.41
C VAL A 27 -9.68 -1.97 -6.44
N ALA A 28 -8.38 -2.20 -6.64
CA ALA A 28 -7.30 -1.41 -6.05
C ALA A 28 -6.50 -0.76 -7.17
N LYS A 29 -5.76 0.30 -6.84
CA LYS A 29 -4.98 1.05 -7.81
C LYS A 29 -3.59 1.37 -7.25
N ALA A 30 -2.57 1.16 -8.07
CA ALA A 30 -1.23 1.68 -7.83
C ALA A 30 -1.07 3.13 -8.34
N PHE A 31 -0.39 3.97 -7.57
CA PHE A 31 -0.03 5.35 -7.93
C PHE A 31 1.21 5.82 -7.15
N PRO A 32 1.99 6.79 -7.66
CA PRO A 32 3.11 7.34 -6.92
C PRO A 32 2.64 8.12 -5.68
N ASN A 33 3.45 8.15 -4.63
CA ASN A 33 3.26 9.12 -3.55
C ASN A 33 3.56 10.55 -4.03
N LEU A 34 3.27 11.56 -3.19
CA LEU A 34 3.52 12.97 -3.51
C LEU A 34 4.99 13.28 -3.88
N GLY A 35 5.95 12.57 -3.27
CA GLY A 35 7.38 12.72 -3.57
C GLY A 35 7.85 12.00 -4.83
N GLY A 36 7.04 11.10 -5.39
CA GLY A 36 7.37 10.30 -6.57
C GLY A 36 8.41 9.19 -6.35
N ASP A 37 8.92 9.02 -5.13
CA ASP A 37 9.95 8.04 -4.79
C ASP A 37 9.39 6.67 -4.42
N SER A 38 8.11 6.62 -4.05
CA SER A 38 7.43 5.43 -3.53
C SER A 38 6.16 5.14 -4.33
N LEU A 39 5.83 3.87 -4.50
CA LEU A 39 4.52 3.46 -5.05
C LEU A 39 3.56 3.13 -3.92
N LEU A 40 2.33 3.57 -4.05
CA LEU A 40 1.23 3.30 -3.14
C LEU A 40 0.20 2.41 -3.85
N VAL A 41 -0.28 1.37 -3.19
CA VAL A 41 -1.42 0.57 -3.65
C VAL A 41 -2.55 0.73 -2.65
N ALA A 42 -3.69 1.26 -3.10
CA ALA A 42 -4.86 1.50 -2.24
C ALA A 42 -6.14 0.94 -2.86
N PRO A 43 -7.07 0.39 -2.04
CA PRO A 43 -8.38 -0.04 -2.52
C PRO A 43 -9.28 1.19 -2.80
N ALA A 44 -10.09 1.09 -3.85
CA ALA A 44 -11.17 2.03 -4.10
C ALA A 44 -12.33 1.82 -3.11
N GLU A 45 -13.18 2.83 -2.94
CA GLU A 45 -14.37 2.73 -2.08
C GLU A 45 -15.48 1.94 -2.80
N ALA A 46 -15.67 0.67 -2.46
CA ALA A 46 -16.68 -0.21 -3.08
C ALA A 46 -17.68 -0.81 -2.07
N ALA A 47 -17.30 -0.92 -0.81
CA ALA A 47 -18.13 -1.40 0.29
C ALA A 47 -19.03 -0.29 0.81
N ARG A 48 -20.18 -0.68 1.38
CA ARG A 48 -21.12 0.26 2.00
C ARG A 48 -20.53 0.97 3.22
N ASP A 49 -19.72 0.27 4.02
CA ASP A 49 -19.05 0.84 5.18
C ASP A 49 -17.70 1.44 4.78
N VAL A 50 -17.64 2.77 4.70
CA VAL A 50 -16.37 3.49 4.43
C VAL A 50 -15.30 3.17 5.46
N GLN A 51 -15.67 2.84 6.70
CA GLN A 51 -14.69 2.55 7.76
C GLN A 51 -13.92 1.24 7.50
N ALA A 52 -14.36 0.42 6.54
CA ALA A 52 -13.57 -0.69 6.01
C ALA A 52 -12.21 -0.21 5.48
N TYR A 53 -12.11 1.03 5.00
CA TYR A 53 -10.90 1.55 4.37
C TYR A 53 -9.98 2.30 5.31
N ALA A 54 -10.33 2.52 6.58
CA ALA A 54 -9.53 3.35 7.49
C ALA A 54 -8.08 2.84 7.67
N HIS A 55 -7.91 1.52 7.77
CA HIS A 55 -6.61 0.87 7.95
C HIS A 55 -6.71 -0.63 7.64
N ILE A 56 -5.56 -1.32 7.53
CA ILE A 56 -5.47 -2.73 7.14
C ILE A 56 -6.36 -3.67 7.96
N GLY A 57 -6.41 -3.49 9.28
CA GLY A 57 -7.24 -4.33 10.15
C GLY A 57 -8.74 -4.23 9.89
N ASN A 58 -9.26 -3.03 9.55
CA ASN A 58 -10.69 -2.88 9.25
C ASN A 58 -11.00 -3.48 7.88
N PHE A 59 -10.10 -3.28 6.92
CA PHE A 59 -10.27 -3.79 5.57
C PHE A 59 -10.43 -5.30 5.55
N PHE A 60 -9.50 -6.04 6.15
CA PHE A 60 -9.59 -7.51 6.18
C PHE A 60 -10.74 -8.06 7.04
N ARG A 61 -11.29 -7.26 7.96
CA ARG A 61 -12.47 -7.66 8.75
C ARG A 61 -13.81 -7.33 8.10
N ARG A 62 -13.86 -6.29 7.26
CA ARG A 62 -15.13 -5.67 6.82
C ARG A 62 -15.29 -5.61 5.30
N ALA A 63 -14.20 -5.55 4.54
CA ALA A 63 -14.28 -5.50 3.09
C ALA A 63 -14.65 -6.87 2.52
N PRO A 64 -15.44 -6.94 1.43
CA PRO A 64 -15.75 -8.19 0.75
C PRO A 64 -14.48 -8.94 0.30
N PRO A 65 -14.45 -10.29 0.32
CA PRO A 65 -13.28 -11.07 -0.09
C PRO A 65 -12.74 -10.72 -1.47
N ALA A 66 -13.63 -10.48 -2.45
CA ALA A 66 -13.22 -10.08 -3.80
C ALA A 66 -12.41 -8.78 -3.83
N GLN A 67 -12.68 -7.85 -2.90
CA GLN A 67 -11.94 -6.60 -2.80
C GLN A 67 -10.58 -6.81 -2.10
N GLN A 68 -10.51 -7.74 -1.15
CA GLN A 68 -9.24 -8.16 -0.55
C GLN A 68 -8.34 -8.81 -1.59
N ASP A 69 -8.88 -9.67 -2.44
CA ASP A 69 -8.17 -10.26 -3.57
C ASP A 69 -7.70 -9.22 -4.58
N ALA A 70 -8.55 -8.22 -4.88
CA ALA A 70 -8.17 -7.13 -5.78
C ALA A 70 -6.97 -6.34 -5.24
N LEU A 71 -6.92 -6.06 -3.94
CA LEU A 71 -5.77 -5.42 -3.29
C LEU A 71 -4.51 -6.27 -3.46
N TRP A 72 -4.59 -7.58 -3.18
CA TRP A 72 -3.42 -8.46 -3.29
C TRP A 72 -2.94 -8.63 -4.72
N ARG A 73 -3.85 -8.73 -5.70
CA ARG A 73 -3.50 -8.81 -7.11
C ARG A 73 -2.79 -7.56 -7.59
N GLU A 74 -3.32 -6.38 -7.26
CA GLU A 74 -2.71 -5.11 -7.63
C GLU A 74 -1.35 -4.94 -6.94
N LEU A 75 -1.23 -5.31 -5.66
CA LEU A 75 0.03 -5.28 -4.93
C LEU A 75 1.07 -6.21 -5.56
N GLY A 76 0.72 -7.47 -5.83
CA GLY A 76 1.63 -8.45 -6.42
C GLY A 76 2.10 -8.02 -7.80
N SER A 77 1.18 -7.54 -8.64
CA SER A 77 1.49 -7.03 -9.98
C SER A 77 2.41 -5.80 -9.93
N THR A 78 2.17 -4.90 -8.98
CA THR A 78 2.99 -3.70 -8.79
C THR A 78 4.37 -4.04 -8.24
N LEU A 79 4.45 -4.95 -7.27
CA LEU A 79 5.71 -5.44 -6.70
C LEU A 79 6.55 -6.14 -7.76
N GLN A 80 5.94 -7.00 -8.58
CA GLN A 80 6.63 -7.67 -9.68
C GLN A 80 7.24 -6.65 -10.65
N ARG A 81 6.43 -5.71 -11.17
CA ARG A 81 6.93 -4.65 -12.07
C ARG A 81 8.04 -3.82 -11.43
N ARG A 82 7.93 -3.54 -10.13
CA ARG A 82 8.96 -2.78 -9.41
C ARG A 82 10.26 -3.58 -9.33
N LEU A 83 10.21 -4.85 -8.96
CA LEU A 83 11.39 -5.72 -8.88
C LEU A 83 12.06 -5.90 -10.25
N GLU A 84 11.28 -6.03 -11.32
CA GLU A 84 11.79 -6.10 -12.71
C GLU A 84 12.50 -4.81 -13.15
N SER A 85 12.19 -3.67 -12.53
CA SER A 85 12.82 -2.37 -12.84
C SER A 85 14.11 -2.11 -12.06
N LEU A 86 14.44 -2.93 -11.06
CA LEU A 86 15.55 -2.72 -10.13
C LEU A 86 16.78 -3.56 -10.50
N GLY A 87 17.96 -3.11 -10.09
CA GLY A 87 19.18 -3.92 -10.15
C GLY A 87 19.14 -5.12 -9.20
N ALA A 88 19.95 -6.15 -9.48
CA ALA A 88 19.96 -7.41 -8.72
C ALA A 88 20.27 -7.28 -7.21
N GLU A 89 20.87 -6.16 -6.80
CA GLU A 89 21.26 -5.89 -5.41
C GLU A 89 20.35 -4.86 -4.72
N GLU A 90 19.30 -4.39 -5.41
CA GLU A 90 18.34 -3.43 -4.89
C GLU A 90 17.14 -4.14 -4.26
N ASN A 91 16.61 -3.55 -3.19
CA ASN A 91 15.49 -4.11 -2.43
C ASN A 91 14.25 -3.23 -2.57
N VAL A 92 13.08 -3.81 -2.28
CA VAL A 92 11.82 -3.09 -2.10
C VAL A 92 11.29 -3.38 -0.71
N TRP A 93 10.96 -2.35 0.05
CA TRP A 93 10.29 -2.49 1.34
C TRP A 93 8.79 -2.37 1.14
N VAL A 94 8.05 -3.38 1.61
CA VAL A 94 6.59 -3.38 1.59
C VAL A 94 6.07 -3.12 2.99
N SER A 95 5.27 -2.08 3.16
CA SER A 95 4.73 -1.67 4.47
C SER A 95 3.31 -1.14 4.36
N THR A 96 2.63 -0.99 5.49
CA THR A 96 1.39 -0.21 5.58
C THR A 96 1.60 0.91 6.57
N GLU A 97 1.37 2.15 6.16
CA GLU A 97 1.41 3.29 7.07
C GLU A 97 0.06 3.47 7.76
N GLY A 98 0.07 3.90 9.02
CA GLY A 98 -1.15 4.05 9.82
C GLY A 98 -1.22 5.34 10.65
N SER A 99 -0.28 6.28 10.44
CA SER A 99 -0.09 7.43 11.34
C SER A 99 -0.35 8.80 10.71
N GLY A 100 -0.54 8.91 9.39
CA GLY A 100 -0.73 10.20 8.70
C GLY A 100 -1.87 10.25 7.69
N VAL A 101 -2.18 9.13 7.03
CA VAL A 101 -3.29 9.01 6.08
C VAL A 101 -4.22 7.89 6.54
N TYR A 102 -5.47 8.24 6.81
CA TYR A 102 -6.49 7.32 7.31
C TYR A 102 -7.28 6.67 6.18
N TRP A 103 -6.53 6.19 5.19
CA TRP A 103 -7.02 5.32 4.14
C TRP A 103 -5.99 4.23 3.92
N LEU A 104 -6.42 2.98 3.84
CA LEU A 104 -5.53 1.85 3.64
C LEU A 104 -4.72 2.08 2.37
N HIS A 105 -3.41 2.03 2.52
CA HIS A 105 -2.48 1.97 1.41
C HIS A 105 -1.30 1.10 1.82
N VAL A 106 -0.85 0.28 0.87
CA VAL A 106 0.40 -0.46 0.97
C VAL A 106 1.46 0.35 0.25
N ARG A 107 2.58 0.58 0.91
CA ARG A 107 3.74 1.29 0.37
C ARG A 107 4.73 0.29 -0.19
N LEU A 108 5.29 0.60 -1.35
CA LEU A 108 6.46 -0.03 -1.93
C LEU A 108 7.55 1.04 -1.99
N ASP A 109 8.37 1.06 -0.96
CA ASP A 109 9.45 2.03 -0.80
C ASP A 109 10.75 1.44 -1.37
N PRO A 110 11.61 2.26 -2.01
CA PRO A 110 12.93 1.82 -2.43
C PRO A 110 13.76 1.38 -1.22
N GLY A 111 14.52 0.30 -1.40
CA GLY A 111 15.56 -0.09 -0.46
C GLY A 111 16.67 0.94 -0.40
N TRP A 112 17.31 1.07 0.75
CA TRP A 112 18.63 1.68 0.81
C TRP A 112 19.62 0.76 0.08
N ALA A 113 20.48 1.32 -0.76
CA ALA A 113 21.56 0.56 -1.39
C ALA A 113 22.49 0.05 -0.27
N VAL A 114 22.69 -1.27 -0.19
CA VAL A 114 23.70 -1.82 0.72
C VAL A 114 25.08 -1.51 0.14
N PRO A 115 25.95 -0.72 0.80
CA PRO A 115 27.29 -0.49 0.30
C PRO A 115 28.03 -1.83 0.16
N ARG A 116 28.72 -2.03 -0.97
CA ARG A 116 29.41 -3.28 -1.35
C ARG A 116 30.49 -3.76 -0.37
N GLU A 117 30.76 -3.05 0.71
CA GLU A 117 31.97 -3.20 1.53
C GLU A 117 31.90 -4.25 2.66
N ARG A 118 30.85 -5.09 2.70
CA ARG A 118 30.70 -6.14 3.73
C ARG A 118 30.71 -7.59 3.22
N ARG A 119 31.32 -7.86 2.05
CA ARG A 119 31.57 -9.24 1.57
C ARG A 119 33.06 -9.51 1.27
N GLY A 120 33.96 -9.03 2.13
CA GLY A 120 35.40 -9.19 1.91
C GLY A 120 36.24 -9.22 3.19
N ARG A 121 35.77 -9.85 4.27
CA ARG A 121 36.61 -10.27 5.40
C ARG A 121 36.10 -11.59 5.97
N GLY A 122 36.33 -12.67 5.24
CA GLY A 122 36.38 -14.03 5.75
C GLY A 122 37.70 -14.62 5.30
N ARG A 123 38.52 -15.02 6.27
CA ARG A 123 39.89 -15.55 6.11
C ARG A 123 39.93 -16.83 5.30
#